data_AF-A0A1I6YI18-F1
#
_entry.id   AF-A0A1I6YI18-F1
#
_cell.length_a   1.000
_cell.length_b   1.000
_cell.length_c   1.000
_cell.angle_alpha   90.00
_cell.angle_beta   90.00
_cell.angle_gamma   90.00
#
_symmetry.space_group_name_H-M   'P 1'
#
loop_
_entity.id
_entity.type
_entity.pdbx_description
1 polymer ?
#
loop_
_entity_poly.entity_id
_entity_poly.type
_entity_poly.pdbx_seq_one_letter_code
_entity_poly.pdbx_strand_id
1 'polypeptide(L)'
;MKQALFIVFSLIGIFVLGQNEIDPDYKTMLEKKYHFPTISQDSAQGLLNDDTVHFLDTREKGEYNVSHLPGALYTGYDNFSWSALKGIDTNATIIVYCSIGVRSQNIAEKLAEKGYQNVYNLYGGIFLWADQGRPMKDKSGKTTKKVHAYNKFWGRWVKKAPKVYEEE
;
A
#
# COMPACT_ATOMS: atom_id res chain seq x y z
N MET A 1 34.59 55.75 9.83
CA MET A 1 35.06 54.52 9.17
C MET A 1 33.87 53.56 9.09
N LYS A 2 33.41 53.27 7.87
CA LYS A 2 32.43 52.21 7.57
C LYS A 2 33.04 50.87 7.97
N GLN A 3 32.27 49.93 8.54
CA GLN A 3 32.24 48.46 8.34
C GLN A 3 31.27 47.87 9.39
N ALA A 4 30.45 46.85 9.19
CA ALA A 4 29.76 46.27 8.04
C ALA A 4 28.66 45.38 8.66
N LEU A 5 27.44 45.46 8.13
CA LEU A 5 26.29 44.66 8.55
C LEU A 5 26.44 43.23 7.99
N PHE A 6 26.65 42.23 8.84
CA PHE A 6 26.60 40.83 8.43
C PHE A 6 25.15 40.32 8.52
N ILE A 7 24.40 40.49 7.43
CA ILE A 7 23.18 39.72 7.21
C ILE A 7 23.59 38.33 6.76
N VAL A 8 23.53 37.36 7.67
CA VAL A 8 23.60 35.94 7.30
C VAL A 8 22.23 35.56 6.73
N PHE A 9 22.09 35.68 5.41
CA PHE A 9 21.03 34.99 4.68
C PHE A 9 21.34 33.49 4.72
N SER A 10 20.86 32.81 5.75
CA SER A 10 20.78 31.36 5.72
C SER A 10 19.65 31.00 4.75
N LEU A 11 20.03 30.72 3.51
CA LEU A 11 19.17 30.06 2.53
C LEU A 11 18.83 28.68 3.09
N ILE A 12 17.76 28.61 3.88
CA ILE A 12 17.07 27.36 4.16
C ILE A 12 16.48 26.95 2.81
N GLY A 13 17.23 26.14 2.08
CA GLY A 13 16.74 25.46 0.89
C GLY A 13 15.50 24.68 1.28
N ILE A 14 14.35 25.13 0.81
CA ILE A 14 13.13 24.34 0.85
C ILE A 14 13.42 23.14 -0.06
N PHE A 15 13.78 22.01 0.56
CA PHE A 15 13.68 20.72 -0.10
C PHE A 15 12.20 20.52 -0.40
N VAL A 16 11.78 20.88 -1.60
CA VAL A 16 10.52 20.39 -2.16
C VAL A 16 10.72 18.90 -2.32
N LEU A 17 10.31 18.13 -1.29
CA LEU A 17 10.13 16.70 -1.42
C LEU A 17 9.19 16.52 -2.59
N GLY A 18 9.71 16.00 -3.71
CA GLY A 18 8.95 15.79 -4.92
C GLY A 18 7.68 15.04 -4.56
N GLN A 19 6.54 15.72 -4.67
CA GLN A 19 5.26 15.07 -4.51
C GLN A 19 5.24 13.97 -5.57
N ASN A 20 5.14 12.71 -5.12
CA ASN A 20 4.88 11.60 -6.02
C ASN A 20 3.46 11.82 -6.57
N GLU A 21 3.33 12.67 -7.58
CA GLU A 21 2.05 12.99 -8.20
C GLU A 21 1.43 11.68 -8.71
N ILE A 22 0.26 11.38 -8.17
CA ILE A 22 -0.56 10.25 -8.60
C ILE A 22 -1.19 10.66 -9.92
N ASP A 23 -1.08 9.79 -10.93
CA ASP A 23 -1.74 9.95 -12.23
C ASP A 23 -3.22 10.39 -12.02
N PRO A 24 -3.65 11.55 -12.59
CA PRO A 24 -4.98 12.09 -12.32
C PRO A 24 -6.13 11.17 -12.71
N ASP A 25 -5.98 10.39 -13.78
CA ASP A 25 -6.98 9.42 -14.21
C ASP A 25 -7.04 8.25 -13.21
N TYR A 26 -5.87 7.84 -12.69
CA TYR A 26 -5.80 6.81 -11.66
C TYR A 26 -6.49 7.29 -10.38
N LYS A 27 -6.16 8.50 -9.92
CA LYS A 27 -6.78 9.13 -8.74
C LYS A 27 -8.30 9.19 -8.88
N THR A 28 -8.80 9.72 -10.00
CA THR A 28 -10.24 9.81 -10.28
C THR A 28 -10.91 8.42 -10.27
N MET A 29 -10.26 7.42 -10.85
CA MET A 29 -10.75 6.04 -10.86
C MET A 29 -10.83 5.45 -9.45
N LEU A 30 -9.82 5.68 -8.61
CA LEU A 30 -9.79 5.22 -7.21
C LEU A 30 -10.90 5.90 -6.39
N GLU A 31 -11.00 7.23 -6.45
CA GLU A 31 -12.00 8.01 -5.70
C GLU A 31 -13.43 7.62 -6.06
N LYS A 32 -13.70 7.28 -7.33
CA LYS A 32 -15.02 6.78 -7.75
C LYS A 32 -15.34 5.38 -7.18
N LYS A 33 -14.33 4.57 -6.87
CA LYS A 33 -14.51 3.18 -6.40
C LYS A 33 -14.51 3.07 -4.88
N TYR A 34 -13.77 3.94 -4.19
CA TYR A 34 -13.61 3.85 -2.75
C TYR A 34 -14.80 4.44 -2.01
N HIS A 35 -15.20 3.75 -0.94
CA HIS A 35 -16.26 4.17 -0.02
C HIS A 35 -15.96 3.76 1.43
N PHE A 36 -14.80 3.15 1.69
CA PHE A 36 -14.34 2.76 3.01
C PHE A 36 -13.12 3.60 3.43
N PRO A 37 -12.89 3.81 4.74
CA PRO A 37 -11.70 4.52 5.23
C PRO A 37 -10.39 4.01 4.64
N THR A 38 -9.56 4.94 4.15
CA THR A 38 -8.26 4.62 3.56
C THR A 38 -7.09 5.15 4.38
N ILE A 39 -5.94 4.50 4.26
CA ILE A 39 -4.65 5.00 4.74
C ILE A 39 -3.71 5.30 3.57
N SER A 40 -2.94 6.38 3.68
CA SER A 40 -1.93 6.76 2.67
C SER A 40 -0.73 5.81 2.71
N GLN A 41 0.08 5.79 1.64
CA GLN A 41 1.26 4.93 1.61
C GLN A 41 2.36 5.41 2.57
N ASP A 42 2.46 6.73 2.80
CA ASP A 42 3.43 7.28 3.77
C ASP A 42 3.08 6.88 5.19
N SER A 43 1.81 7.05 5.58
CA SER A 43 1.33 6.64 6.90
C SER A 43 1.47 5.12 7.09
N ALA A 44 1.07 4.32 6.10
CA ALA A 44 1.20 2.87 6.15
C ALA A 44 2.67 2.42 6.21
N GLN A 45 3.59 3.07 5.47
CA GLN A 45 5.01 2.75 5.53
C GLN A 45 5.61 3.04 6.91
N GLY A 46 5.18 4.12 7.56
CA GLY A 46 5.60 4.44 8.93
C GLY A 46 5.22 3.37 9.96
N LEU A 47 4.22 2.54 9.66
CA LEU A 47 3.69 1.49 10.54
C LEU A 47 4.25 0.09 10.25
N LEU A 48 5.13 -0.09 9.26
CA LEU A 48 5.63 -1.42 8.87
C LEU A 48 6.36 -2.19 9.98
N ASN A 49 6.95 -1.48 10.94
CA ASN A 49 7.69 -2.07 12.06
C ASN A 49 6.91 -1.98 13.38
N ASP A 50 5.63 -1.62 13.33
CA ASP A 50 4.76 -1.61 14.49
C ASP A 50 4.10 -2.98 14.64
N ASP A 51 4.52 -3.74 15.66
CA ASP A 51 4.01 -5.09 15.92
C ASP A 51 2.52 -5.12 16.32
N THR A 52 1.90 -3.95 16.56
CA THR A 52 0.46 -3.81 16.84
C THR A 52 -0.38 -3.58 15.59
N VAL A 53 0.26 -3.46 14.41
CA VAL A 53 -0.39 -3.23 13.11
C VAL A 53 -0.26 -4.46 12.23
N HIS A 54 -1.38 -4.91 11.68
CA HIS A 54 -1.43 -6.08 10.81
C HIS A 54 -1.72 -5.68 9.36
N PHE A 55 -0.82 -6.02 8.45
CA PHE A 55 -1.02 -5.87 7.01
C PHE A 55 -1.63 -7.15 6.44
N LEU A 56 -2.76 -7.04 5.74
CA LEU A 56 -3.43 -8.18 5.10
C LEU A 56 -3.41 -8.03 3.58
N ASP A 57 -2.79 -9.01 2.91
CA ASP A 57 -2.81 -9.12 1.46
C ASP A 57 -3.96 -10.01 1.01
N THR A 58 -4.95 -9.37 0.39
CA THR A 58 -6.18 -10.03 -0.09
C THR A 58 -6.07 -10.47 -1.55
N ARG A 59 -4.92 -10.33 -2.21
CA ARG A 59 -4.77 -10.78 -3.60
C ARG A 59 -4.71 -12.30 -3.69
N GLU A 60 -4.71 -12.82 -4.91
CA GLU A 60 -4.52 -14.25 -5.13
C GLU A 60 -3.07 -14.70 -4.88
N LYS A 61 -2.87 -16.00 -4.63
CA LYS A 61 -1.58 -16.52 -4.16
C LYS A 61 -0.43 -16.26 -5.13
N GLY A 62 -0.69 -16.36 -6.43
CA GLY A 62 0.29 -16.01 -7.48
C GLY A 62 0.76 -14.56 -7.37
N GLU A 63 -0.17 -13.63 -7.11
CA GLU A 63 0.12 -12.21 -6.97
C GLU A 63 0.95 -11.92 -5.71
N TYR A 64 0.59 -12.53 -4.57
CA TYR A 64 1.33 -12.44 -3.30
C TYR A 64 2.76 -13.00 -3.43
N ASN A 65 2.92 -14.09 -4.18
CA ASN A 65 4.21 -14.75 -4.36
C ASN A 65 5.20 -13.92 -5.20
N VAL A 66 4.70 -13.11 -6.15
CA VAL A 66 5.53 -12.17 -6.92
C VAL A 66 6.06 -11.06 -6.01
N SER A 67 5.19 -10.48 -5.20
CA SER A 67 5.56 -9.50 -4.20
C SER A 67 4.45 -9.32 -3.17
N HIS A 68 4.78 -8.87 -1.96
CA HIS A 68 3.87 -8.43 -0.90
C HIS A 68 4.57 -7.41 0.00
N LEU A 69 3.81 -6.66 0.80
CA LEU A 69 4.36 -5.77 1.83
C LEU A 69 5.11 -6.58 2.90
N PRO A 70 6.22 -6.06 3.47
CA PRO A 70 6.93 -6.72 4.55
C PRO A 70 5.99 -7.08 5.71
N GLY A 71 6.07 -8.32 6.21
CA GLY A 71 5.24 -8.80 7.32
C GLY A 71 3.76 -9.06 6.98
N ALA A 72 3.33 -8.81 5.74
CA ALA A 72 1.93 -8.99 5.37
C ALA A 72 1.47 -10.45 5.42
N LEU A 73 0.32 -10.67 6.07
CA LEU A 73 -0.37 -11.95 6.11
C LEU A 73 -1.15 -12.14 4.81
N TYR A 74 -0.94 -13.28 4.16
CA TYR A 74 -1.75 -13.67 3.01
C TYR A 74 -3.13 -14.15 3.49
N THR A 75 -4.20 -13.54 2.97
CA THR A 75 -5.58 -13.89 3.32
C THR A 75 -6.41 -14.36 2.11
N GLY A 76 -6.05 -13.96 0.89
CA GLY A 76 -6.84 -14.27 -0.33
C GLY A 76 -8.12 -13.44 -0.44
N TYR A 77 -8.76 -13.41 -1.62
CA TYR A 77 -10.02 -12.69 -1.82
C TYR A 77 -11.20 -13.64 -1.94
N ASP A 78 -11.20 -14.51 -2.96
CA ASP A 78 -12.32 -15.41 -3.26
C ASP A 78 -12.48 -16.45 -2.15
N ASN A 79 -11.35 -17.00 -1.70
CA ASN A 79 -11.26 -17.94 -0.57
C ASN A 79 -10.61 -17.27 0.64
N PHE A 80 -11.22 -16.20 1.15
CA PHE A 80 -10.69 -15.44 2.28
C PHE A 80 -10.47 -16.32 3.52
N SER A 81 -9.23 -16.34 4.01
CA SER A 81 -8.78 -17.20 5.11
C SER A 81 -8.92 -16.51 6.47
N TRP A 82 -10.05 -16.70 7.14
CA TRP A 82 -10.28 -16.23 8.51
C TRP A 82 -9.26 -16.76 9.53
N SER A 83 -8.70 -17.94 9.28
CA SER A 83 -7.67 -18.54 10.15
C SER A 83 -6.37 -17.74 10.18
N ALA A 84 -6.09 -16.93 9.14
CA ALA A 84 -4.92 -16.05 9.11
C ALA A 84 -5.05 -14.90 10.13
N LEU A 85 -6.27 -14.61 10.61
CA LEU A 85 -6.53 -13.60 11.63
C LEU A 85 -6.63 -14.20 13.04
N LYS A 86 -6.41 -15.51 13.21
CA LYS A 86 -6.50 -16.15 14.52
C LYS A 86 -5.51 -15.49 15.49
N GLY A 87 -6.04 -14.95 16.58
CA GLY A 87 -5.25 -14.28 17.63
C GLY A 87 -5.05 -12.78 17.42
N ILE A 88 -5.55 -12.21 16.32
CA ILE A 88 -5.60 -10.75 16.16
C ILE A 88 -6.80 -10.21 16.94
N ASP A 89 -6.53 -9.29 17.87
CA ASP A 89 -7.57 -8.62 18.66
C ASP A 89 -8.44 -7.72 17.79
N THR A 90 -9.74 -7.58 18.11
CA THR A 90 -10.65 -6.73 17.35
C THR A 90 -10.36 -5.22 17.49
N ASN A 91 -9.57 -4.82 18.48
CA ASN A 91 -9.04 -3.46 18.61
C ASN A 91 -7.71 -3.25 17.87
N ALA A 92 -7.07 -4.30 17.35
CA ALA A 92 -5.82 -4.15 16.61
C ALA A 92 -6.03 -3.33 15.33
N THR A 93 -4.98 -2.62 14.90
CA THR A 93 -5.04 -1.87 13.64
C THR A 93 -4.78 -2.83 12.48
N ILE A 94 -5.68 -2.85 11.50
CA ILE A 94 -5.59 -3.69 10.32
C ILE A 94 -5.53 -2.82 9.07
N ILE A 95 -4.48 -2.98 8.28
CA ILE A 95 -4.33 -2.35 6.97
C ILE A 95 -4.49 -3.43 5.90
N VAL A 96 -5.63 -3.39 5.20
CA VAL A 96 -5.97 -4.35 4.15
C VAL A 96 -5.57 -3.78 2.80
N TYR A 97 -5.01 -4.61 1.92
CA TYR A 97 -4.70 -4.17 0.57
C TYR A 97 -4.89 -5.26 -0.47
N CYS A 98 -5.06 -4.82 -1.72
CA CYS A 98 -4.98 -5.65 -2.90
C CYS A 98 -4.17 -4.92 -3.99
N SER A 99 -4.39 -5.22 -5.27
CA SER A 99 -3.72 -4.56 -6.40
C SER A 99 -3.91 -3.04 -6.37
N ILE A 100 -5.18 -2.60 -6.34
CA ILE A 100 -5.59 -1.19 -6.43
C ILE A 100 -6.59 -0.77 -5.34
N GLY A 101 -6.77 -1.57 -4.29
CA GLY A 101 -7.67 -1.26 -3.17
C GLY A 101 -9.16 -1.66 -3.33
N VAL A 102 -9.60 -2.22 -4.46
CA VAL A 102 -11.02 -2.57 -4.68
C VAL A 102 -11.44 -3.85 -3.95
N ARG A 103 -10.70 -4.95 -4.14
CA ARG A 103 -10.96 -6.22 -3.45
C ARG A 103 -10.80 -6.08 -1.93
N SER A 104 -9.76 -5.38 -1.51
CA SER A 104 -9.44 -5.19 -0.10
C SER A 104 -10.45 -4.31 0.62
N GLN A 105 -11.12 -3.38 -0.05
CA GLN A 105 -12.21 -2.63 0.55
C GLN A 105 -13.37 -3.55 0.96
N ASN A 106 -13.79 -4.47 0.09
CA ASN A 106 -14.83 -5.43 0.39
C ASN A 106 -14.45 -6.35 1.58
N ILE A 107 -13.16 -6.66 1.72
CA ILE A 107 -12.66 -7.40 2.89
C ILE A 107 -12.65 -6.50 4.13
N ALA A 108 -12.26 -5.23 4.00
CA ALA A 108 -12.26 -4.28 5.09
C ALA A 108 -13.66 -4.09 5.71
N GLU A 109 -14.69 -4.04 4.86
CA GLU A 109 -16.10 -4.04 5.29
C GLU A 109 -16.48 -5.30 6.05
N LYS A 110 -16.15 -6.48 5.52
CA LYS A 110 -16.37 -7.76 6.21
C LYS A 110 -15.68 -7.82 7.57
N LEU A 111 -14.49 -7.23 7.70
CA LEU A 111 -13.78 -7.15 8.98
C LEU A 111 -14.51 -6.21 9.95
N ALA A 112 -14.94 -5.04 9.49
CA ALA A 112 -15.73 -4.10 10.30
C ALA A 112 -17.05 -4.73 10.78
N GLU A 113 -17.77 -5.44 9.90
CA GLU A 113 -18.98 -6.20 10.25
C GLU A 113 -18.73 -7.32 11.27
N LYS A 114 -17.51 -7.85 11.33
CA LYS A 114 -17.07 -8.84 12.33
C LYS A 114 -16.54 -8.20 13.62
N GLY A 115 -16.61 -6.88 13.75
CA GLY A 115 -16.29 -6.16 14.97
C GLY A 115 -14.84 -5.66 15.06
N TYR A 116 -14.04 -5.77 14.01
CA TYR A 116 -12.72 -5.13 13.97
C TYR A 116 -12.91 -3.61 13.85
N GLN A 117 -12.37 -2.85 14.81
CA GLN A 117 -12.68 -1.43 14.97
C GLN A 117 -11.77 -0.53 14.14
N ASN A 118 -10.51 -0.92 13.96
CA ASN A 118 -9.47 -0.09 13.36
C ASN A 118 -9.02 -0.66 12.01
N VAL A 119 -9.91 -0.69 11.02
CA VAL A 119 -9.65 -1.24 9.69
C VAL A 119 -9.48 -0.13 8.67
N TYR A 120 -8.42 -0.20 7.85
CA TYR A 120 -8.12 0.75 6.79
C TYR A 120 -7.77 0.04 5.48
N ASN A 121 -8.29 0.55 4.37
CA ASN A 121 -7.88 0.12 3.04
C ASN A 121 -6.64 0.91 2.59
N LEU A 122 -5.58 0.22 2.12
CA LEU A 122 -4.40 0.91 1.60
C LEU A 122 -4.76 1.62 0.28
N TYR A 123 -4.69 2.96 0.28
CA TYR A 123 -5.02 3.76 -0.89
C TYR A 123 -4.15 3.33 -2.09
N GLY A 124 -4.75 3.16 -3.27
CA GLY A 124 -4.05 2.75 -4.49
C GLY A 124 -3.42 1.35 -4.47
N GLY A 125 -3.63 0.59 -3.39
CA GLY A 125 -3.11 -0.77 -3.20
C GLY A 125 -1.59 -0.91 -3.38
N ILE A 126 -1.16 -2.15 -3.62
CA ILE A 126 0.26 -2.44 -3.85
C ILE A 126 0.79 -1.85 -5.17
N PHE A 127 -0.08 -1.49 -6.12
CA PHE A 127 0.35 -0.88 -7.38
C PHE A 127 0.98 0.49 -7.13
N LEU A 128 0.28 1.35 -6.39
CA LEU A 128 0.81 2.67 -6.04
C LEU A 128 2.01 2.56 -5.09
N TRP A 129 1.96 1.61 -4.15
CA TRP A 129 3.08 1.29 -3.27
C TRP A 129 4.35 0.94 -4.06
N ALA A 130 4.24 0.04 -5.03
CA ALA A 130 5.34 -0.41 -5.87
C ALA A 130 5.87 0.73 -6.75
N ASP A 131 4.99 1.53 -7.36
CA ASP A 131 5.38 2.67 -8.20
C ASP A 131 6.11 3.77 -7.42
N GLN A 132 5.80 3.91 -6.13
CA GLN A 132 6.53 4.81 -5.22
C GLN A 132 7.86 4.20 -4.73
N GLY A 133 8.24 3.01 -5.21
CA GLY A 133 9.52 2.37 -4.89
C GLY A 133 9.62 1.85 -3.46
N ARG A 134 8.48 1.63 -2.80
CA ARG A 134 8.43 1.22 -1.39
C ARG A 134 8.82 -0.24 -1.19
N PRO A 135 9.26 -0.63 0.02
CA PRO A 135 9.75 -1.98 0.28
C PRO A 135 8.69 -3.06 0.00
N MET A 136 9.08 -4.13 -0.68
CA MET A 136 8.26 -5.33 -0.90
C MET A 136 9.15 -6.58 -0.82
N LYS A 137 8.54 -7.71 -0.49
CA LYS A 137 9.16 -9.03 -0.38
C LYS A 137 8.55 -10.00 -1.38
N ASP A 138 9.33 -10.91 -1.95
CA ASP A 138 8.82 -12.03 -2.75
C ASP A 138 8.50 -13.26 -1.86
N LYS A 139 8.01 -14.35 -2.46
CA LYS A 139 7.69 -15.60 -1.75
C LYS A 139 8.81 -16.18 -0.87
N SER A 140 10.07 -15.82 -1.13
CA SER A 140 11.24 -16.27 -0.35
C SER A 140 11.64 -15.29 0.76
N GLY A 141 10.92 -14.17 0.91
CA GLY A 141 11.26 -13.10 1.85
C GLY A 141 12.35 -12.16 1.34
N LYS A 142 12.81 -12.31 0.09
CA LYS A 142 13.83 -11.44 -0.51
C LYS A 142 13.18 -10.14 -0.98
N THR A 143 13.92 -9.04 -0.85
CA THR A 143 13.47 -7.74 -1.37
C THR A 143 13.28 -7.79 -2.88
N THR A 144 12.14 -7.30 -3.36
CA THR A 144 11.79 -7.25 -4.78
C THR A 144 11.21 -5.88 -5.15
N LYS A 145 11.36 -5.49 -6.42
CA LYS A 145 10.70 -4.32 -7.02
C LYS A 145 9.58 -4.74 -7.98
N LYS A 146 9.48 -6.04 -8.29
CA LYS A 146 8.47 -6.56 -9.22
C LYS A 146 7.09 -6.50 -8.56
N VAL A 147 6.06 -6.21 -9.35
CA VAL A 147 4.67 -6.28 -8.90
C VAL A 147 3.84 -7.06 -9.90
N HIS A 148 2.98 -7.93 -9.38
CA HIS A 148 2.03 -8.64 -10.23
C HIS A 148 0.97 -7.66 -10.71
N ALA A 149 0.90 -7.43 -12.00
CA ALA A 149 0.05 -6.42 -12.62
C ALA A 149 -1.37 -6.91 -12.93
N TYR A 150 -1.72 -8.12 -12.46
CA TYR A 150 -2.99 -8.82 -12.66
C TYR A 150 -3.28 -9.12 -14.14
N ASN A 151 -3.64 -8.12 -14.95
CA ASN A 151 -3.77 -8.23 -16.40
C ASN A 151 -3.38 -6.91 -17.08
N LYS A 152 -3.28 -6.88 -18.42
CA LYS A 152 -2.85 -5.68 -19.16
C LYS A 152 -3.72 -4.46 -18.89
N PHE A 153 -5.02 -4.65 -18.69
CA PHE A 153 -5.95 -3.55 -18.40
C PHE A 153 -5.61 -2.87 -17.08
N TRP A 154 -5.45 -3.63 -15.98
CA TRP A 154 -5.12 -3.06 -14.67
C TRP A 154 -3.65 -2.64 -14.55
N GLY A 155 -2.74 -3.37 -15.21
CA GLY A 155 -1.32 -3.06 -15.25
C GLY A 155 -0.96 -1.74 -15.93
N ARG A 156 -1.92 -1.05 -16.57
CA ARG A 156 -1.72 0.31 -17.10
C ARG A 156 -1.49 1.36 -16.00
N TRP A 157 -1.92 1.06 -14.78
CA TRP A 157 -1.78 1.94 -13.61
C TRP A 157 -0.41 1.82 -12.93
N VAL A 158 0.35 0.75 -13.21
CA VAL A 158 1.74 0.59 -12.77
C VAL A 158 2.65 1.15 -13.86
N LYS A 159 3.24 2.32 -13.59
CA LYS A 159 4.06 3.12 -14.50
C LYS A 159 5.56 2.90 -14.32
N LYS A 160 6.01 2.68 -13.08
CA LYS A 160 7.43 2.68 -12.70
C LYS A 160 7.93 1.29 -12.32
N ALA A 161 7.14 0.51 -11.57
CA ALA A 161 7.57 -0.80 -11.10
C ALA A 161 7.61 -1.85 -12.24
N PRO A 162 8.60 -2.76 -12.27
CA PRO A 162 8.63 -3.88 -13.19
C PRO A 162 7.38 -4.77 -13.02
N LYS A 163 6.61 -4.93 -14.09
CA LYS A 163 5.37 -5.70 -14.09
C LYS A 163 5.62 -7.17 -14.36
N VAL A 164 4.94 -8.02 -13.60
CA VAL A 164 4.80 -9.45 -13.87
C VAL A 164 3.33 -9.73 -14.15
N TYR A 165 3.05 -10.57 -15.13
CA TYR A 165 1.72 -11.13 -15.38
C TYR A 165 1.82 -12.63 -15.11
N GLU A 166 0.71 -13.34 -14.89
CA GLU A 166 0.74 -14.79 -14.86
C GLU A 166 1.39 -15.31 -16.15
N GLU A 167 2.24 -16.32 -16.01
CA GLU A 167 2.62 -17.14 -17.16
C GLU A 167 1.36 -17.90 -17.57
N GLU A 168 0.91 -17.72 -18.82
CA GLU A 168 -0.14 -18.55 -19.42
C GLU A 168 0.26 -20.03 -19.43
#